data_AF-A0A6P0Z195-F1
#
_entry.id   AF-A0A6P0Z195-F1
#
_cell.length_a   1.000
_cell.length_b   1.000
_cell.length_c   1.000
_cell.angle_alpha   90.00
_cell.angle_beta   90.00
_cell.angle_gamma   90.00
#
_symmetry.space_group_name_H-M   'P 1'
#
loop_
_entity.id
_entity.type
_entity.pdbx_description
1 polymer ?
#
loop_
_entity_poly.entity_id
_entity_poly.type
_entity_poly.pdbx_seq_one_letter_code
_entity_poly.pdbx_strand_id
1 'polypeptide(L)'
;CKQINLSQVDLVWSNLSEVNLSKANLQQAQLSSAILKKANLQQANLQGANLRAADLRETNLSGANLRGADLGQADLINTNLSGADLTGANFSEAVFSQVNLRNAQLKQANLQGINLKQADLSGADLTDANLTGTNLEQANLVGAKLP
;
A
#
# COMPACT_ATOMS: atom_id res chain seq x y z
N CYS A 1 -10.88 17.50 -16.13
CA CYS A 1 -10.74 16.09 -16.53
C CYS A 1 -11.67 15.24 -15.69
N LYS A 2 -12.46 14.36 -16.32
CA LYS A 2 -13.36 13.45 -15.61
C LYS A 2 -12.48 12.44 -14.86
N GLN A 3 -12.62 12.37 -13.55
CA GLN A 3 -11.92 11.40 -12.72
C GLN A 3 -12.42 9.99 -13.09
N ILE A 4 -11.52 9.04 -13.33
CA ILE A 4 -11.91 7.65 -13.60
C ILE A 4 -12.60 7.11 -12.34
N ASN A 5 -13.85 6.68 -12.48
CA ASN A 5 -14.61 6.11 -11.37
C ASN A 5 -14.77 4.60 -11.57
N LEU A 6 -14.13 3.85 -10.69
CA LEU A 6 -14.09 2.40 -10.57
C LEU A 6 -14.38 2.00 -9.11
N SER A 7 -15.19 2.78 -8.38
CA SER A 7 -15.61 2.38 -7.04
C SER A 7 -16.44 1.12 -7.08
N GLN A 8 -16.20 0.18 -6.15
CA GLN A 8 -16.95 -1.06 -5.97
C GLN A 8 -16.95 -2.01 -7.17
N VAL A 9 -16.11 -1.75 -8.18
CA VAL A 9 -16.03 -2.63 -9.35
C VAL A 9 -15.37 -3.96 -8.97
N ASP A 10 -15.73 -5.00 -9.70
CA ASP A 10 -15.03 -6.27 -9.67
C ASP A 10 -13.94 -6.30 -10.75
N LEU A 11 -12.70 -6.35 -10.31
CA LEU A 11 -11.48 -6.43 -11.11
C LEU A 11 -10.59 -7.58 -10.60
N VAL A 12 -11.18 -8.59 -9.97
CA VAL A 12 -10.47 -9.77 -9.49
C VAL A 12 -9.78 -10.47 -10.66
N TRP A 13 -8.52 -10.88 -10.47
CA TRP A 13 -7.65 -11.48 -11.50
C TRP A 13 -7.39 -10.61 -12.74
N SER A 14 -7.83 -9.34 -12.76
CA SER A 14 -7.62 -8.48 -13.92
C SER A 14 -6.15 -8.13 -14.12
N ASN A 15 -5.74 -7.98 -15.38
CA ASN A 15 -4.43 -7.44 -15.71
C ASN A 15 -4.56 -5.93 -15.97
N LEU A 16 -4.04 -5.15 -15.03
CA LEU A 16 -3.96 -3.71 -15.01
C LEU A 16 -2.49 -3.26 -14.96
N SER A 17 -1.57 -4.06 -15.48
CA SER A 17 -0.16 -3.69 -15.53
C SER A 17 0.02 -2.40 -16.33
N GLU A 18 0.87 -1.49 -15.83
CA GLU A 18 1.26 -0.24 -16.50
C GLU A 18 0.11 0.76 -16.79
N VAL A 19 -1.11 0.50 -16.32
CA VAL A 19 -2.24 1.41 -16.53
C VAL A 19 -2.06 2.71 -15.77
N ASN A 20 -2.62 3.80 -16.32
CA ASN A 20 -2.71 5.07 -15.60
C ASN A 20 -4.10 5.21 -14.95
N LEU A 21 -4.13 4.98 -13.65
CA LEU A 21 -5.27 5.19 -12.76
C LEU A 21 -4.97 6.28 -11.72
N SER A 22 -4.07 7.22 -12.04
CA SER A 22 -3.75 8.32 -11.14
C SER A 22 -5.02 9.12 -10.83
N LYS A 23 -5.21 9.42 -9.55
CA LYS A 23 -6.41 10.08 -9.02
C LYS A 23 -7.70 9.30 -9.27
N ALA A 24 -7.68 8.05 -9.74
CA ALA A 24 -8.91 7.28 -9.95
C ALA A 24 -9.62 7.03 -8.60
N ASN A 25 -10.95 6.92 -8.64
CA ASN A 25 -11.72 6.43 -7.52
C ASN A 25 -11.87 4.91 -7.65
N LEU A 26 -11.22 4.15 -6.77
CA LEU A 26 -11.24 2.69 -6.66
C LEU A 26 -11.73 2.27 -5.26
N GLN A 27 -12.48 3.14 -4.58
CA GLN A 27 -13.01 2.88 -3.25
C GLN A 27 -13.80 1.57 -3.26
N GLN A 28 -13.49 0.68 -2.33
CA GLN A 28 -14.13 -0.64 -2.18
C GLN A 28 -14.05 -1.54 -3.43
N ALA A 29 -13.18 -1.24 -4.40
CA ALA A 29 -12.98 -2.11 -5.55
C ALA A 29 -12.44 -3.48 -5.13
N GLN A 30 -12.87 -4.53 -5.82
CA GLN A 30 -12.33 -5.88 -5.65
C GLN A 30 -11.18 -6.04 -6.65
N LEU A 31 -9.96 -6.03 -6.14
CA LEU A 31 -8.70 -6.14 -6.89
C LEU A 31 -7.88 -7.34 -6.41
N SER A 32 -8.51 -8.31 -5.73
CA SER A 32 -7.79 -9.47 -5.23
C SER A 32 -7.17 -10.24 -6.39
N SER A 33 -5.89 -10.60 -6.24
CA SER A 33 -5.10 -11.25 -7.27
C SER A 33 -5.01 -10.50 -8.61
N ALA A 34 -5.36 -9.20 -8.65
CA ALA A 34 -5.13 -8.37 -9.83
C ALA A 34 -3.63 -8.15 -10.05
N ILE A 35 -3.23 -8.00 -11.31
CA ILE A 35 -1.86 -7.64 -11.68
C ILE A 35 -1.83 -6.14 -11.92
N LEU A 36 -1.27 -5.40 -10.96
CA LEU A 36 -1.13 -3.93 -10.99
C LEU A 36 0.33 -3.51 -11.19
N LYS A 37 1.20 -4.44 -11.56
CA LYS A 37 2.63 -4.22 -11.74
C LYS A 37 2.89 -2.97 -12.58
N LYS A 38 3.72 -2.06 -12.07
CA LYS A 38 4.07 -0.77 -12.71
C LYS A 38 2.89 0.17 -12.98
N ALA A 39 1.69 -0.09 -12.45
CA ALA A 39 0.56 0.81 -12.62
C ALA A 39 0.84 2.16 -11.93
N ASN A 40 0.27 3.22 -12.47
CA ASN A 40 0.25 4.52 -11.82
C ASN A 40 -1.09 4.70 -11.09
N LEU A 41 -1.05 4.60 -9.76
CA LEU A 41 -2.16 4.81 -8.83
C LEU A 41 -1.89 6.02 -7.91
N GLN A 42 -1.03 6.94 -8.35
CA GLN A 42 -0.71 8.15 -7.60
C GLN A 42 -1.99 8.91 -7.23
N GLN A 43 -2.15 9.23 -5.95
CA GLN A 43 -3.32 9.94 -5.40
C GLN A 43 -4.67 9.25 -5.68
N ALA A 44 -4.68 7.96 -6.02
CA ALA A 44 -5.92 7.21 -6.18
C ALA A 44 -6.63 7.02 -4.84
N ASN A 45 -7.95 6.93 -4.87
CA ASN A 45 -8.75 6.56 -3.70
C ASN A 45 -9.01 5.06 -3.73
N LEU A 46 -8.30 4.30 -2.91
CA LEU A 46 -8.41 2.85 -2.70
C LEU A 46 -8.96 2.52 -1.30
N GLN A 47 -9.68 3.45 -0.67
CA GLN A 47 -10.24 3.24 0.67
C GLN A 47 -11.10 1.98 0.70
N GLY A 48 -10.78 1.07 1.62
CA GLY A 48 -11.46 -0.22 1.79
C GLY A 48 -11.39 -1.16 0.57
N ALA A 49 -10.48 -0.91 -0.38
CA ALA A 49 -10.29 -1.82 -1.51
C ALA A 49 -9.71 -3.16 -1.04
N ASN A 50 -10.10 -4.23 -1.72
CA ASN A 50 -9.53 -5.56 -1.52
C ASN A 50 -8.39 -5.77 -2.52
N LEU A 51 -7.15 -5.67 -2.07
CA LEU A 51 -5.92 -5.88 -2.84
C LEU A 51 -5.22 -7.19 -2.44
N ARG A 52 -5.95 -8.12 -1.80
CA ARG A 52 -5.36 -9.35 -1.28
C ARG A 52 -4.70 -10.14 -2.41
N ALA A 53 -3.46 -10.57 -2.19
CA ALA A 53 -2.64 -11.30 -3.16
C ALA A 53 -2.44 -10.58 -4.52
N ALA A 54 -2.65 -9.26 -4.60
CA ALA A 54 -2.38 -8.49 -5.80
C ALA A 54 -0.86 -8.37 -6.06
N ASP A 55 -0.48 -8.35 -7.33
CA ASP A 55 0.88 -8.01 -7.75
C ASP A 55 0.99 -6.48 -7.90
N LEU A 56 1.55 -5.83 -6.88
CA LEU A 56 1.75 -4.38 -6.82
C LEU A 56 3.21 -3.99 -7.09
N ARG A 57 4.04 -4.90 -7.62
CA ARG A 57 5.46 -4.61 -7.83
C ARG A 57 5.66 -3.36 -8.68
N GLU A 58 6.61 -2.52 -8.28
CA GLU A 58 6.98 -1.30 -9.00
C GLU A 58 5.80 -0.31 -9.20
N THR A 59 4.70 -0.44 -8.44
CA THR A 59 3.53 0.43 -8.56
C THR A 59 3.79 1.79 -7.91
N ASN A 60 3.27 2.86 -8.51
CA ASN A 60 3.23 4.17 -7.87
C ASN A 60 1.92 4.38 -7.13
N LEU A 61 1.94 4.29 -5.80
CA LEU A 61 0.83 4.57 -4.88
C LEU A 61 1.08 5.83 -4.05
N SER A 62 1.99 6.72 -4.48
CA SER A 62 2.31 7.93 -3.72
C SER A 62 1.09 8.80 -3.50
N GLY A 63 0.88 9.20 -2.24
CA GLY A 63 -0.27 9.99 -1.81
C GLY A 63 -1.63 9.31 -1.97
N ALA A 64 -1.70 8.00 -2.25
CA ALA A 64 -2.97 7.29 -2.37
C ALA A 64 -3.67 7.15 -1.01
N ASN A 65 -5.00 7.12 -1.03
CA ASN A 65 -5.81 6.79 0.13
C ASN A 65 -6.09 5.29 0.15
N LEU A 66 -5.48 4.56 1.07
CA LEU A 66 -5.59 3.10 1.26
C LEU A 66 -6.17 2.77 2.65
N ARG A 67 -6.89 3.72 3.27
CA ARG A 67 -7.47 3.51 4.61
C ARG A 67 -8.31 2.24 4.64
N GLY A 68 -8.00 1.34 5.58
CA GLY A 68 -8.70 0.07 5.75
C GLY A 68 -8.65 -0.88 4.55
N ALA A 69 -7.73 -0.68 3.60
CA ALA A 69 -7.56 -1.62 2.50
C ALA A 69 -6.95 -2.95 2.99
N ASP A 70 -7.34 -4.06 2.37
CA ASP A 70 -6.72 -5.37 2.61
C ASP A 70 -5.62 -5.61 1.57
N LEU A 71 -4.36 -5.54 1.98
CA LEU A 71 -3.17 -5.86 1.18
C LEU A 71 -2.54 -7.19 1.63
N GLY A 72 -3.29 -8.06 2.32
CA GLY A 72 -2.77 -9.34 2.77
C GLY A 72 -2.21 -10.16 1.60
N GLN A 73 -1.05 -10.80 1.79
CA GLN A 73 -0.36 -11.59 0.76
C GLN A 73 0.03 -10.81 -0.53
N ALA A 74 -0.16 -9.50 -0.59
CA ALA A 74 0.21 -8.71 -1.77
C ALA A 74 1.73 -8.63 -1.94
N ASP A 75 2.19 -8.55 -3.19
CA ASP A 75 3.60 -8.34 -3.53
C ASP A 75 3.86 -6.85 -3.76
N LEU A 76 4.56 -6.21 -2.81
CA LEU A 76 4.83 -4.78 -2.79
C LEU A 76 6.29 -4.44 -3.15
N ILE A 77 7.07 -5.36 -3.72
CA ILE A 77 8.48 -5.11 -4.04
C ILE A 77 8.64 -3.84 -4.90
N ASN A 78 9.53 -2.93 -4.48
CA ASN A 78 9.78 -1.64 -5.16
C ASN A 78 8.55 -0.72 -5.30
N THR A 79 7.52 -0.88 -4.46
CA THR A 79 6.34 -0.01 -4.49
C THR A 79 6.64 1.34 -3.84
N ASN A 80 6.13 2.41 -4.47
CA ASN A 80 6.17 3.75 -3.89
C ASN A 80 4.86 4.04 -3.13
N LEU A 81 4.91 4.02 -1.80
CA LEU A 81 3.81 4.38 -0.88
C LEU A 81 4.08 5.72 -0.16
N SER A 82 4.99 6.55 -0.67
CA SER A 82 5.33 7.82 -0.02
C SER A 82 4.10 8.72 0.14
N GLY A 83 3.89 9.22 1.35
CA GLY A 83 2.75 10.07 1.71
C GLY A 83 1.38 9.39 1.61
N ALA A 84 1.30 8.07 1.38
CA ALA A 84 0.03 7.36 1.34
C ALA A 84 -0.64 7.31 2.72
N ASP A 85 -1.97 7.29 2.74
CA ASP A 85 -2.74 7.03 3.96
C ASP A 85 -3.10 5.54 4.02
N LEU A 86 -2.38 4.82 4.88
CA LEU A 86 -2.50 3.39 5.15
C LEU A 86 -3.15 3.15 6.52
N THR A 87 -3.89 4.12 7.07
CA THR A 87 -4.50 3.98 8.39
C THR A 87 -5.41 2.76 8.43
N GLY A 88 -5.15 1.84 9.37
CA GLY A 88 -5.90 0.59 9.53
C GLY A 88 -5.76 -0.41 8.37
N ALA A 89 -4.81 -0.22 7.46
CA ALA A 89 -4.57 -1.18 6.38
C ALA A 89 -4.04 -2.51 6.93
N ASN A 90 -4.45 -3.62 6.32
CA ASN A 90 -3.96 -4.95 6.65
C ASN A 90 -2.88 -5.39 5.68
N PHE A 91 -1.70 -5.74 6.20
CA PHE A 91 -0.59 -6.26 5.39
C PHE A 91 -0.16 -7.67 5.80
N SER A 92 -1.04 -8.44 6.45
CA SER A 92 -0.75 -9.82 6.87
C SER A 92 -0.15 -10.64 5.72
N GLU A 93 1.05 -11.20 5.93
CA GLU A 93 1.77 -12.04 4.94
C GLU A 93 2.15 -11.33 3.63
N ALA A 94 2.05 -9.99 3.55
CA ALA A 94 2.48 -9.25 2.39
C ALA A 94 4.02 -9.28 2.23
N VAL A 95 4.48 -9.28 0.99
CA VAL A 95 5.92 -9.27 0.67
C VAL A 95 6.38 -7.83 0.50
N PHE A 96 7.27 -7.39 1.39
CA PHE A 96 7.91 -6.09 1.34
C PHE A 96 9.40 -6.25 1.03
N SER A 97 9.88 -5.49 0.05
CA SER A 97 11.30 -5.30 -0.19
C SER A 97 11.49 -3.97 -0.90
N GLN A 98 12.42 -3.15 -0.42
CA GLN A 98 12.75 -1.85 -1.04
C GLN A 98 11.52 -0.93 -1.22
N VAL A 99 10.58 -0.97 -0.26
CA VAL A 99 9.37 -0.14 -0.29
C VAL A 99 9.69 1.26 0.24
N ASN A 100 9.15 2.27 -0.43
CA ASN A 100 9.20 3.65 0.04
C ASN A 100 7.92 4.00 0.80
N LEU A 101 8.01 4.15 2.12
CA LEU A 101 6.95 4.55 3.04
C LEU A 101 7.21 5.95 3.65
N ARG A 102 8.06 6.77 3.02
CA ARG A 102 8.40 8.10 3.52
C ARG A 102 7.13 8.93 3.73
N ASN A 103 6.98 9.52 4.91
CA ASN A 103 5.82 10.31 5.33
C ASN A 103 4.46 9.59 5.24
N ALA A 104 4.43 8.26 5.13
CA ALA A 104 3.17 7.51 5.09
C ALA A 104 2.45 7.52 6.45
N GLN A 105 1.12 7.49 6.42
CA GLN A 105 0.30 7.33 7.64
C GLN A 105 -0.04 5.86 7.83
N LEU A 106 0.60 5.19 8.78
CA LEU A 106 0.45 3.76 9.08
C LEU A 106 -0.25 3.52 10.41
N LYS A 107 -1.02 4.50 10.90
CA LYS A 107 -1.70 4.38 12.19
C LYS A 107 -2.59 3.16 12.22
N GLN A 108 -2.53 2.37 13.29
CA GLN A 108 -3.32 1.15 13.44
C GLN A 108 -3.13 0.10 12.33
N ALA A 109 -2.10 0.23 11.48
CA ALA A 109 -1.84 -0.73 10.42
C ALA A 109 -1.33 -2.06 11.01
N ASN A 110 -1.74 -3.18 10.41
CA ASN A 110 -1.23 -4.49 10.78
C ASN A 110 0.01 -4.81 9.96
N LEU A 111 1.20 -4.67 10.57
CA LEU A 111 2.50 -4.95 9.96
C LEU A 111 3.18 -6.21 10.56
N GLN A 112 2.41 -7.05 11.25
CA GLN A 112 2.93 -8.20 11.97
C GLN A 112 3.71 -9.16 11.07
N GLY A 113 4.93 -9.50 11.50
CA GLY A 113 5.79 -10.47 10.82
C GLY A 113 6.36 -10.01 9.46
N ILE A 114 6.15 -8.75 9.07
CA ILE A 114 6.56 -8.27 7.76
C ILE A 114 8.06 -7.98 7.71
N ASN A 115 8.67 -8.25 6.57
CA ASN A 115 10.05 -7.86 6.30
C ASN A 115 10.14 -6.43 5.73
N LEU A 116 10.41 -5.44 6.58
CA LEU A 116 10.68 -4.04 6.20
C LEU A 116 12.18 -3.73 6.18
N LYS A 117 13.04 -4.75 5.99
CA LYS A 117 14.48 -4.55 5.86
C LYS A 117 14.78 -3.54 4.75
N GLN A 118 15.63 -2.56 5.07
CA GLN A 118 16.03 -1.47 4.17
C GLN A 118 14.88 -0.58 3.65
N ALA A 119 13.67 -0.66 4.21
CA ALA A 119 12.57 0.22 3.83
C ALA A 119 12.85 1.68 4.26
N ASP A 120 12.38 2.65 3.47
CA ASP A 120 12.39 4.06 3.88
C ASP A 120 11.07 4.41 4.58
N LEU A 121 11.11 4.57 5.90
CA LEU A 121 9.99 4.95 6.76
C LEU A 121 10.20 6.37 7.33
N SER A 122 11.09 7.18 6.74
CA SER A 122 11.39 8.51 7.28
C SER A 122 10.14 9.39 7.32
N GLY A 123 9.87 9.97 8.50
CA GLY A 123 8.68 10.78 8.75
C GLY A 123 7.35 10.01 8.80
N ALA A 124 7.35 8.67 8.73
CA ALA A 124 6.12 7.88 8.79
C ALA A 124 5.46 7.92 10.17
N ASP A 125 4.13 7.83 10.22
CA ASP A 125 3.35 7.80 11.45
C ASP A 125 2.83 6.38 11.72
N LEU A 126 3.52 5.62 12.58
CA LEU A 126 3.19 4.24 12.97
C LEU A 126 2.46 4.15 14.31
N THR A 127 1.89 5.25 14.82
CA THR A 127 1.18 5.22 16.11
C THR A 127 0.10 4.12 16.12
N ASP A 128 0.09 3.30 17.17
CA ASP A 128 -0.81 2.14 17.33
C ASP A 128 -0.64 1.03 16.26
N ALA A 129 0.40 1.04 15.43
CA ALA A 129 0.63 -0.02 14.45
C ALA A 129 1.12 -1.32 15.12
N ASN A 130 0.67 -2.48 14.63
CA ASN A 130 1.17 -3.76 15.09
C ASN A 130 2.49 -4.12 14.40
N LEU A 131 3.61 -3.92 15.10
CA LEU A 131 4.96 -4.25 14.63
C LEU A 131 5.49 -5.59 15.17
N THR A 132 4.62 -6.45 15.71
CA THR A 132 5.06 -7.72 16.32
C THR A 132 5.78 -8.59 15.28
N GLY A 133 7.04 -8.93 15.53
CA GLY A 133 7.84 -9.76 14.61
C GLY A 133 8.23 -9.08 13.29
N THR A 134 8.00 -7.77 13.12
CA THR A 134 8.42 -7.03 11.93
C THR A 134 9.95 -6.90 11.89
N ASN A 135 10.57 -7.22 10.75
CA ASN A 135 12.00 -6.99 10.55
C ASN A 135 12.24 -5.56 10.06
N LEU A 136 12.87 -4.73 10.90
CA LEU A 136 13.24 -3.34 10.59
C LEU A 136 14.76 -3.15 10.41
N GLU A 137 15.51 -4.23 10.17
CA GLU A 137 16.96 -4.16 9.96
C GLU A 137 17.29 -3.16 8.84
N GLN A 138 18.19 -2.20 9.10
CA GLN A 138 18.59 -1.15 8.15
C GLN A 138 17.45 -0.27 7.61
N ALA A 139 16.26 -0.30 8.21
CA ALA A 139 15.17 0.61 7.83
C ALA A 139 15.52 2.06 8.22
N ASN A 140 15.19 3.02 7.35
CA ASN A 140 15.34 4.44 7.67
C ASN A 140 14.11 4.91 8.47
N LEU A 141 14.29 5.13 9.77
CA LEU A 141 13.22 5.57 10.69
C LEU A 141 13.36 7.04 11.10
N VAL A 142 14.15 7.85 10.39
CA VAL A 142 14.39 9.25 10.77
C VAL A 142 13.06 10.02 10.82
N GLY A 143 12.73 10.55 12.00
CA GLY A 143 11.50 11.32 12.22
C GLY A 143 10.21 10.49 12.21
N ALA A 144 10.30 9.15 12.16
CA ALA A 144 9.13 8.30 12.27
C ALA A 144 8.55 8.35 13.69
N LYS A 145 7.23 8.31 13.81
CA LYS A 145 6.53 8.08 15.09
C LYS A 145 6.29 6.58 15.22
N LEU A 146 6.78 5.97 16.29
CA LEU A 146 6.65 4.52 16.53
C LEU A 146 5.38 4.20 17.34
N PRO A 147 4.93 2.93 17.36
CA PRO A 147 3.78 2.50 18.17
C PRO A 147 3.93 2.78 19.67
#